data_AF-A0A3B9HFB2-F1
#
_entry.id   AF-A0A3B9HFB2-F1
#
_cell.length_a   1.000
_cell.length_b   1.000
_cell.length_c   1.000
_cell.angle_alpha   90.00
_cell.angle_beta   90.00
_cell.angle_gamma   90.00
#
_symmetry.space_group_name_H-M   'P 1'
#
loop_
_entity.id
_entity.type
_entity.pdbx_description
1 polymer ?
#
loop_
_entity_poly.entity_id
_entity_poly.type
_entity_poly.pdbx_seq_one_letter_code
_entity_poly.pdbx_strand_id
1 'polypeptide(L)'
;NSPQVNSSRARLRGTVITAVVRAEVEEINSALAYVQKNREGAKYLLAGDSFNTTARVAFVTGEPVLTLYSEYQDTTVTSLDRLDELVEKGDLRFILASSNFKTMNFRQWGWIARNGRDVTSSSGMDMFGEMRLFALFSVAGQPYLRFNPD
;
A
#
# COMPACT_ATOMS: atom_id res chain seq x y z
N ASN A 1 -22.39 -36.30 9.11
CA ASN A 1 -21.29 -35.52 8.49
C ASN A 1 -21.82 -34.23 7.94
N SER A 2 -21.81 -33.16 8.74
CA SER A 2 -22.24 -31.83 8.30
C SER A 2 -21.07 -31.08 7.63
N PRO A 3 -21.27 -30.30 6.55
CA PRO A 3 -20.17 -29.70 5.82
C PRO A 3 -19.57 -28.54 6.60
N GLN A 4 -18.30 -28.67 6.96
CA GLN A 4 -17.49 -27.67 7.66
C GLN A 4 -16.98 -26.56 6.71
N VAL A 5 -17.82 -26.12 5.77
CA VAL A 5 -17.43 -25.18 4.72
C VAL A 5 -18.38 -23.99 4.77
N ASN A 6 -18.05 -22.96 5.56
CA ASN A 6 -18.42 -21.55 5.31
C ASN A 6 -18.04 -20.57 6.43
N SER A 7 -17.64 -21.01 7.62
CA SER A 7 -17.32 -20.11 8.72
C SER A 7 -16.03 -19.30 8.52
N SER A 8 -15.01 -19.88 7.89
CA SER A 8 -13.71 -19.22 7.68
C SER A 8 -13.76 -18.11 6.63
N ARG A 9 -14.43 -18.34 5.50
CA ARG A 9 -14.61 -17.32 4.45
C ARG A 9 -15.55 -16.20 4.88
N ALA A 10 -16.60 -16.52 5.65
CA ALA A 10 -17.48 -15.52 6.23
C ALA A 10 -16.77 -14.66 7.29
N ARG A 11 -15.89 -15.25 8.12
CA ARG A 11 -15.02 -14.50 9.04
C ARG A 11 -14.07 -13.57 8.30
N LEU A 12 -13.38 -14.06 7.27
CA LEU A 12 -12.50 -13.22 6.43
C LEU A 12 -13.25 -12.05 5.81
N ARG A 13 -14.47 -12.26 5.30
CA ARG A 13 -15.34 -11.17 4.79
C ARG A 13 -15.79 -10.20 5.88
N GLY A 14 -16.13 -10.70 7.07
CA GLY A 14 -16.48 -9.86 8.23
C GLY A 14 -15.31 -8.99 8.70
N THR A 15 -14.09 -9.55 8.69
CA THR A 15 -12.82 -8.87 9.00
C THR A 15 -12.42 -7.86 7.91
N VAL A 16 -12.76 -8.14 6.65
CA VAL A 16 -12.51 -7.26 5.48
C VAL A 16 -13.44 -6.05 5.48
N ILE A 17 -14.70 -6.16 5.89
CA ILE A 17 -15.61 -4.99 6.03
C ILE A 17 -15.17 -4.09 7.20
N THR A 18 -14.56 -4.66 8.26
CA THR A 18 -13.93 -3.85 9.32
C THR A 18 -12.59 -3.24 8.89
N ALA A 19 -12.05 -3.56 7.71
CA ALA A 19 -10.81 -2.99 7.22
C ALA A 19 -10.89 -1.59 6.63
N VAL A 20 -12.12 -1.15 6.36
CA VAL A 20 -12.39 0.20 5.83
C VAL A 20 -12.09 1.31 6.87
N VAL A 21 -11.75 0.95 8.12
CA VAL A 21 -11.47 1.88 9.25
C VAL A 21 -10.18 1.49 10.00
N ARG A 22 -9.06 1.19 9.30
CA ARG A 22 -7.89 0.53 9.93
C ARG A 22 -6.62 1.35 10.17
N ALA A 23 -6.58 2.61 9.79
CA ALA A 23 -5.55 3.51 10.28
C ALA A 23 -6.25 4.69 10.93
N GLU A 24 -5.80 5.05 12.12
CA GLU A 24 -6.18 6.31 12.75
C GLU A 24 -5.94 7.45 11.74
N VAL A 25 -6.83 8.44 11.71
CA VAL A 25 -6.77 9.50 10.69
C VAL A 25 -5.40 10.20 10.71
N GLU A 26 -4.80 10.29 11.89
CA GLU A 26 -3.47 10.81 12.16
C GLU A 26 -2.36 9.99 11.48
N GLU A 27 -2.45 8.66 11.43
CA GLU A 27 -1.46 7.81 10.75
C GLU A 27 -1.49 8.05 9.23
N ILE A 28 -2.69 8.09 8.64
CA ILE A 28 -2.86 8.39 7.22
C ILE A 28 -2.32 9.79 6.91
N ASN A 29 -2.64 10.79 7.73
CA ASN A 29 -2.15 12.16 7.53
C ASN A 29 -0.61 12.22 7.58
N SER A 30 0.01 11.51 8.51
CA SER A 30 1.48 11.45 8.64
C SER A 30 2.11 10.80 7.40
N ALA A 31 1.53 9.69 6.93
CA ALA A 31 1.94 9.04 5.68
C ALA A 31 1.85 9.99 4.49
N LEU A 32 0.72 10.67 4.33
CA LEU A 32 0.46 11.56 3.19
C LEU A 32 1.37 12.78 3.21
N ALA A 33 1.66 13.36 4.38
CA ALA A 33 2.62 14.45 4.51
C ALA A 33 4.02 14.02 4.05
N TYR A 34 4.46 12.83 4.46
CA TYR A 34 5.74 12.26 4.02
C TYR A 34 5.75 12.02 2.49
N VAL A 35 4.70 11.41 1.94
CA VAL A 35 4.58 11.17 0.50
C VAL A 35 4.62 12.48 -0.29
N GLN A 36 3.84 13.49 0.11
CA GLN A 36 3.80 14.78 -0.57
C GLN A 36 5.17 15.48 -0.60
N LYS A 37 5.92 15.42 0.49
CA LYS A 37 7.29 15.97 0.56
C LYS A 37 8.27 15.26 -0.38
N ASN A 38 8.06 13.97 -0.64
CA ASN A 38 9.06 13.10 -1.28
C ASN A 38 8.62 12.53 -2.65
N ARG A 39 7.45 12.90 -3.18
CA ARG A 39 6.90 12.32 -4.43
C ARG A 39 7.57 12.79 -5.72
N GLU A 40 8.34 13.87 -5.70
CA GLU A 40 9.14 14.39 -6.83
C GLU A 40 8.44 14.30 -8.21
N GLY A 41 7.18 14.72 -8.29
CA GLY A 41 6.43 14.76 -9.55
C GLY A 41 5.85 13.42 -10.05
N ALA A 42 5.88 12.36 -9.25
CA ALA A 42 5.25 11.08 -9.58
C ALA A 42 3.76 11.26 -9.96
N LYS A 43 3.34 10.58 -11.04
CA LYS A 43 1.97 10.64 -11.55
C LYS A 43 0.94 10.19 -10.52
N TYR A 44 1.22 9.12 -9.77
CA TYR A 44 0.35 8.63 -8.71
C TYR A 44 0.89 9.10 -7.37
N LEU A 45 -0.01 9.55 -6.48
CA LEU A 45 0.36 9.92 -5.12
C LEU A 45 0.99 8.73 -4.39
N LEU A 46 0.31 7.57 -4.44
CA LEU A 46 0.79 6.28 -3.94
C LEU A 46 -0.03 5.16 -4.56
N ALA A 47 0.39 3.91 -4.33
CA ALA A 47 -0.48 2.75 -4.50
C ALA A 47 -0.97 2.22 -3.15
N GLY A 48 -2.22 1.77 -3.09
CA GLY A 48 -2.82 1.14 -1.91
C GLY A 48 -3.05 -0.35 -2.12
N ASP A 49 -2.94 -1.12 -1.04
CA ASP A 49 -3.15 -2.57 -1.04
C ASP A 49 -4.56 -3.01 -1.47
N SER A 50 -5.58 -2.20 -1.19
CA SER A 50 -7.00 -2.52 -1.38
C SER A 50 -7.79 -1.35 -1.94
N PHE A 51 -9.00 -1.62 -2.46
CA PHE A 51 -9.89 -0.55 -2.91
C PHE A 51 -10.32 0.39 -1.79
N ASN A 52 -10.46 -0.12 -0.57
CA ASN A 52 -10.85 0.71 0.58
C ASN A 52 -9.74 1.70 0.98
N THR A 53 -8.48 1.23 1.03
CA THR A 53 -7.33 2.10 1.28
C THR A 53 -7.23 3.19 0.21
N THR A 54 -7.33 2.81 -1.06
CA THR A 54 -7.19 3.78 -2.16
C THR A 54 -8.35 4.75 -2.24
N ALA A 55 -9.59 4.31 -2.03
CA ALA A 55 -10.76 5.19 -1.98
C ALA A 55 -10.64 6.24 -0.87
N ARG A 56 -10.17 5.85 0.32
CA ARG A 56 -9.96 6.80 1.43
C ARG A 56 -8.91 7.86 1.09
N VAL A 57 -7.75 7.43 0.57
CA VAL A 57 -6.68 8.38 0.19
C VAL A 57 -7.15 9.30 -0.93
N ALA A 58 -7.77 8.75 -1.98
CA ALA A 58 -8.28 9.53 -3.11
C ALA A 58 -9.35 10.53 -2.66
N PHE A 59 -10.25 10.15 -1.76
CA PHE A 59 -11.28 11.04 -1.22
C PHE A 59 -10.70 12.23 -0.44
N VAL A 60 -9.71 11.98 0.41
CA VAL A 60 -9.10 13.04 1.24
C VAL A 60 -8.20 13.97 0.43
N THR A 61 -7.54 13.45 -0.60
CA THR A 61 -6.49 14.19 -1.32
C THR A 61 -6.94 14.75 -2.66
N GLY A 62 -7.95 14.14 -3.30
CA GLY A 62 -8.30 14.43 -4.70
C GLY A 62 -7.24 14.00 -5.72
N GLU A 63 -6.21 13.29 -5.28
CA GLU A 63 -5.06 12.90 -6.11
C GLU A 63 -5.24 11.50 -6.70
N PRO A 64 -4.61 11.20 -7.84
CA PRO A 64 -4.63 9.86 -8.42
C PRO A 64 -3.92 8.83 -7.52
N VAL A 65 -4.62 7.74 -7.20
CA VAL A 65 -4.12 6.62 -6.39
C VAL A 65 -4.29 5.32 -7.17
N LEU A 66 -3.30 4.43 -7.08
CA LEU A 66 -3.31 3.13 -7.76
C LEU A 66 -3.75 2.00 -6.80
N THR A 67 -4.70 1.14 -7.20
CA THR A 67 -5.10 -0.02 -6.38
C THR A 67 -4.33 -1.28 -6.79
N LEU A 68 -3.75 -1.99 -5.82
CA LEU A 68 -2.98 -3.20 -6.08
C LEU A 68 -3.85 -4.45 -6.20
N TYR A 69 -4.83 -4.60 -5.32
CA TYR A 69 -5.60 -5.83 -5.16
C TYR A 69 -7.05 -5.55 -4.74
N SER A 70 -7.94 -6.46 -5.12
CA SER A 70 -9.35 -6.46 -4.74
C SER A 70 -9.60 -7.56 -3.71
N GLU A 71 -9.83 -7.14 -2.48
CA GLU A 71 -10.20 -7.99 -1.35
C GLU A 71 -11.57 -8.67 -1.53
N TYR A 72 -12.45 -8.09 -2.34
CA TYR A 72 -13.79 -8.61 -2.59
C TYR A 72 -13.79 -9.80 -3.57
N GLN A 73 -12.94 -9.72 -4.58
CA GLN A 73 -12.88 -10.70 -5.67
C GLN A 73 -11.67 -11.64 -5.57
N ASP A 74 -10.78 -11.40 -4.61
CA ASP A 74 -9.49 -12.09 -4.50
C ASP A 74 -8.66 -11.99 -5.79
N THR A 75 -8.64 -10.77 -6.35
CA THR A 75 -8.08 -10.52 -7.69
C THR A 75 -7.03 -9.43 -7.63
N THR A 76 -5.88 -9.70 -8.26
CA THR A 76 -4.86 -8.68 -8.52
C THR A 76 -5.39 -7.65 -9.50
N VAL A 77 -5.42 -6.37 -9.11
CA VAL A 77 -5.88 -5.25 -9.94
C VAL A 77 -4.73 -4.69 -10.77
N THR A 78 -3.58 -4.45 -10.12
CA THR A 78 -2.36 -4.00 -10.80
C THR A 78 -1.35 -5.15 -10.84
N SER A 79 -0.95 -5.58 -12.05
CA SER A 79 0.06 -6.63 -12.23
C SER A 79 1.44 -6.19 -11.77
N LEU A 80 2.33 -7.14 -11.49
CA LEU A 80 3.72 -6.84 -11.12
C LEU A 80 4.48 -6.15 -12.26
N ASP A 81 4.32 -6.61 -13.50
CA ASP A 81 4.94 -5.98 -14.67
C ASP A 81 4.52 -4.50 -14.80
N ARG A 82 3.25 -4.20 -14.50
CA ARG A 82 2.76 -2.82 -14.50
C ARG A 82 3.36 -1.99 -13.36
N LEU A 83 3.59 -2.59 -12.20
CA LEU A 83 4.29 -1.91 -11.10
C LEU A 83 5.74 -1.61 -11.48
N ASP A 84 6.45 -2.58 -12.06
CA ASP A 84 7.83 -2.39 -12.54
C ASP A 84 7.89 -1.22 -13.52
N GLU A 85 7.03 -1.20 -14.55
CA GLU A 85 6.96 -0.08 -15.51
C GLU A 85 6.73 1.29 -14.85
N LEU A 86 5.81 1.36 -13.88
CA LEU A 86 5.46 2.61 -13.21
C LEU A 86 6.59 3.11 -12.32
N VAL A 87 7.28 2.19 -11.64
CA VAL A 87 8.43 2.53 -10.80
C VAL A 87 9.63 2.93 -11.64
N GLU A 88 9.89 2.25 -12.75
CA GLU A 88 10.98 2.59 -13.68
C GLU A 88 10.79 3.98 -14.30
N LYS A 89 9.55 4.37 -14.60
CA LYS A 89 9.21 5.71 -15.10
C LYS A 89 9.23 6.80 -14.02
N GLY A 90 9.30 6.41 -12.74
CA GLY A 90 9.13 7.32 -11.61
C GLY A 90 7.69 7.77 -11.39
N ASP A 91 6.72 7.16 -12.09
CA ASP A 91 5.28 7.45 -11.99
C ASP A 91 4.66 6.95 -10.68
N LEU A 92 5.30 5.98 -10.02
CA LEU A 92 4.92 5.46 -8.71
C LEU A 92 6.16 5.35 -7.80
N ARG A 93 6.06 5.95 -6.60
CA ARG A 93 7.18 5.98 -5.64
C ARG A 93 6.86 5.45 -4.26
N PHE A 94 5.57 5.29 -3.94
CA PHE A 94 5.14 4.88 -2.60
C PHE A 94 4.03 3.84 -2.66
N ILE A 95 4.07 2.92 -1.69
CA ILE A 95 2.98 1.97 -1.45
C ILE A 95 2.57 2.06 0.02
N LEU A 96 1.28 2.26 0.25
CA LEU A 96 0.65 2.15 1.56
C LEU A 96 -0.09 0.82 1.64
N ALA A 97 0.33 -0.08 2.52
CA ALA A 97 -0.24 -1.42 2.61
C ALA A 97 -0.44 -1.84 4.06
N SER A 98 -1.52 -2.58 4.33
CA SER A 98 -1.73 -3.20 5.63
C SER A 98 -0.65 -4.25 5.89
N SER A 99 -0.23 -4.38 7.15
CA SER A 99 0.61 -5.48 7.61
C SER A 99 -0.01 -6.86 7.33
N ASN A 100 -1.35 -6.94 7.26
CA ASN A 100 -2.09 -8.15 6.91
C ASN A 100 -2.04 -8.48 5.40
N PHE A 101 -1.62 -7.55 4.55
CA PHE A 101 -1.58 -7.75 3.10
C PHE A 101 -0.70 -8.93 2.70
N LYS A 102 0.36 -9.22 3.46
CA LYS A 102 1.19 -10.43 3.31
C LYS A 102 0.39 -11.72 3.24
N THR A 103 -0.69 -11.81 4.04
CA THR A 103 -1.55 -13.00 4.10
C THR A 103 -2.58 -13.04 2.97
N MET A 104 -2.98 -11.87 2.46
CA MET A 104 -3.98 -11.75 1.40
C MET A 104 -3.36 -11.95 0.02
N ASN A 105 -2.18 -11.36 -0.23
CA ASN A 105 -1.47 -11.48 -1.50
C ASN A 105 0.05 -11.56 -1.27
N PHE A 106 0.52 -12.77 -0.97
CA PHE A 106 1.93 -13.03 -0.70
C PHE A 106 2.86 -12.65 -1.88
N ARG A 107 2.40 -12.81 -3.13
CA ARG A 107 3.20 -12.48 -4.31
C ARG A 107 3.46 -10.98 -4.43
N GLN A 108 2.42 -10.15 -4.32
CA GLN A 108 2.59 -8.70 -4.33
C GLN A 108 3.34 -8.21 -3.10
N TRP A 109 3.06 -8.73 -1.90
CA TRP A 109 3.85 -8.42 -0.71
C TRP A 109 5.34 -8.71 -0.89
N GLY A 110 5.67 -9.88 -1.44
CA GLY A 110 7.05 -10.25 -1.73
C GLY A 110 7.72 -9.33 -2.75
N TRP A 111 6.98 -8.81 -3.73
CA TRP A 111 7.48 -7.80 -4.66
C TRP A 111 7.75 -6.48 -3.94
N ILE A 112 6.83 -6.00 -3.10
CA ILE A 112 7.00 -4.76 -2.31
C ILE A 112 8.24 -4.85 -1.43
N ALA A 113 8.41 -5.97 -0.72
CA ALA A 113 9.54 -6.19 0.18
C ALA A 113 10.90 -6.26 -0.54
N ARG A 114 10.94 -6.59 -1.83
CA ARG A 114 12.18 -6.59 -2.63
C ARG A 114 12.48 -5.25 -3.28
N ASN A 115 11.44 -4.52 -3.68
CA ASN A 115 11.57 -3.30 -4.48
C ASN A 115 11.32 -2.01 -3.69
N GLY A 116 11.07 -2.11 -2.39
CA GLY A 116 10.83 -0.97 -1.54
C GLY A 116 11.52 -1.08 -0.18
N ARG A 117 11.67 0.07 0.46
CA ARG A 117 12.12 0.20 1.85
C ARG A 117 10.95 0.64 2.71
N ASP A 118 10.77 -0.07 3.82
CA ASP A 118 9.84 0.33 4.87
C ASP A 118 10.30 1.69 5.45
N VAL A 119 9.47 2.71 5.28
CA VAL A 119 9.68 4.08 5.76
C VAL A 119 8.63 4.47 6.80
N THR A 120 7.88 3.50 7.34
CA THR A 120 6.76 3.72 8.29
C THR A 120 7.18 4.60 9.48
N SER A 121 8.31 4.28 10.13
CA SER A 121 8.82 5.12 11.23
C SER A 121 9.28 6.50 10.76
N SER A 122 9.93 6.58 9.59
CA SER A 122 10.42 7.85 9.03
C SER A 122 9.28 8.77 8.57
N SER A 123 8.10 8.22 8.28
CA SER A 123 6.89 9.00 7.99
C SER A 123 6.12 9.42 9.23
N GLY A 124 6.59 9.09 10.43
CA GLY A 124 5.90 9.40 11.69
C GLY A 124 4.70 8.49 11.98
N MET A 125 4.54 7.39 11.25
CA MET A 125 3.54 6.37 11.54
C MET A 125 4.05 5.40 12.61
N ASP A 126 3.13 4.74 13.32
CA ASP A 126 3.51 3.66 14.23
C ASP A 126 4.01 2.44 13.42
N MET A 127 5.25 2.01 13.69
CA MET A 127 5.83 0.83 13.03
C MET A 127 5.11 -0.47 13.38
N PHE A 128 4.40 -0.50 14.51
CA PHE A 128 3.59 -1.63 14.94
C PHE A 128 2.10 -1.44 14.63
N GLY A 129 1.74 -0.35 13.96
CA GLY A 129 0.39 -0.07 13.49
C GLY A 129 -0.07 -1.01 12.38
N GLU A 130 -1.33 -0.87 11.98
CA GLU A 130 -1.94 -1.75 10.99
C GLU A 130 -1.43 -1.48 9.57
N MET A 131 -0.98 -0.26 9.29
CA MET A 131 -0.51 0.18 7.97
C MET A 131 0.99 0.40 7.94
N ARG A 132 1.60 0.11 6.80
CA ARG A 132 3.01 0.37 6.52
C ARG A 132 3.18 1.16 5.25
N LEU A 133 4.14 2.08 5.26
CA LEU A 133 4.52 2.86 4.11
C LEU A 133 5.86 2.38 3.56
N PHE A 134 5.89 2.08 2.26
CA PHE A 134 7.09 1.66 1.55
C PHE A 134 7.47 2.70 0.50
N ALA A 135 8.72 3.15 0.53
CA ALA A 135 9.33 3.93 -0.54
C ALA A 135 9.95 3.00 -1.57
N LEU A 136 9.58 3.15 -2.84
CA LEU A 136 10.01 2.28 -3.93
C LEU A 136 11.33 2.74 -4.54
N PHE A 137 12.12 1.77 -5.00
CA PHE A 137 13.39 2.00 -5.69
C PHE A 137 13.25 1.63 -7.15
N SER A 138 13.96 2.34 -8.02
CA SER A 138 14.12 1.90 -9.41
C SER A 138 14.77 0.51 -9.46
N VAL A 139 14.38 -0.32 -10.42
CA VAL A 139 14.95 -1.65 -10.68
C VAL A 139 16.48 -1.57 -10.92
N ALA A 140 17.02 -0.40 -11.27
CA ALA A 140 18.46 -0.11 -11.33
C ALA A 140 19.17 -0.04 -9.96
N GLY A 141 18.47 -0.33 -8.85
CA GLY A 141 19.05 -0.51 -7.52
C GLY A 141 19.41 0.78 -6.77
N GLN A 142 19.03 1.95 -7.29
CA GLN A 142 19.22 3.22 -6.60
C GLN A 142 17.89 3.68 -5.98
N PRO A 143 17.86 4.01 -4.67
CA PRO A 143 16.74 4.69 -4.09
C PRO A 143 16.47 6.00 -4.81
N TYR A 144 15.22 6.23 -5.23
CA TYR A 144 14.81 7.56 -5.70
C TYR A 144 14.96 8.61 -4.61
N LEU A 145 14.88 8.20 -3.34
CA LEU A 145 15.15 9.04 -2.19
C LEU A 145 16.66 9.16 -1.98
N ARG A 146 17.27 10.23 -2.52
CA ARG A 146 18.48 10.79 -1.90
C ARG A 146 18.03 11.36 -0.56
N PHE A 147 18.28 10.62 0.51
CA PHE A 147 18.10 11.14 1.87
C PHE A 147 18.93 12.42 2.00
N ASN A 148 18.25 13.57 2.12
CA ASN A 148 18.87 14.78 2.61
C ASN A 148 18.60 14.80 4.13
N PRO A 149 19.61 14.48 4.96
CA PRO A 149 19.48 14.62 6.40
C PRO A 149 19.70 16.09 6.73
N ASP A 150 18.63 16.89 6.63
CA ASP A 150 18.55 18.18 7.30
C ASP A 150 17.85 18.00 8.64
#